data_AF-A0A7W0IU85-F1
#
_entry.id   AF-A0A7W0IU85-F1
#
_cell.length_a   1.000
_cell.length_b   1.000
_cell.length_c   1.000
_cell.angle_alpha   90.00
_cell.angle_beta   90.00
_cell.angle_gamma   90.00
#
_symmetry.space_group_name_H-M   'P 1'
#
loop_
_entity.id
_entity.type
_entity.pdbx_description
1 polymer ?
#
loop_
_entity_poly.entity_id
_entity_poly.type
_entity_poly.pdbx_seq_one_letter_code
_entity_poly.pdbx_strand_id
1 'polypeptide(L)'
;MAGGSLRDIFTHDVLKKLFPEERADMFFDALLGDVNEGAYDISLAFNGHNDGELQFELQLRPRPGRCLACNLTYGLPQVFSRHPAINLNGLFKEINDMVNEHARCTHWKLGRTKEVSSDLHIIPLIVFLDE
;
A
#
# COMPACT_ATOMS: atom_id res chain seq x y z
N MET A 1 -25.15 13.99 -12.76
CA MET A 1 -24.69 12.85 -11.94
C MET A 1 -23.29 12.50 -12.42
N ALA A 2 -22.27 13.18 -11.91
CA ALA A 2 -20.89 12.98 -12.33
C ALA A 2 -20.30 11.80 -11.53
N GLY A 3 -20.66 10.58 -11.95
CA GLY A 3 -20.01 9.36 -11.48
C GLY A 3 -18.64 9.20 -12.13
N GLY A 4 -17.73 10.15 -11.88
CA GLY A 4 -16.31 9.92 -12.12
C GLY A 4 -15.90 8.77 -11.20
N SER A 5 -15.75 7.58 -11.75
CA SER A 5 -15.37 6.43 -10.95
C SER A 5 -14.03 6.76 -10.27
N LEU A 6 -13.89 6.53 -8.97
CA LEU A 6 -12.63 6.74 -8.24
C LEU A 6 -11.44 6.02 -8.94
N ARG A 7 -11.75 5.00 -9.74
CA ARG A 7 -10.83 4.29 -10.63
C ARG A 7 -10.15 5.17 -11.71
N ASP A 8 -10.79 6.24 -12.16
CA ASP A 8 -10.21 7.25 -13.06
C ASP A 8 -9.25 8.20 -12.33
N ILE A 9 -9.42 8.36 -11.02
CA ILE A 9 -8.51 9.16 -10.17
C ILE A 9 -7.29 8.30 -9.81
N PHE A 10 -7.53 7.08 -9.30
CA PHE A 10 -6.51 6.12 -8.90
C PHE A 10 -5.99 5.29 -10.08
N THR A 11 -5.45 5.98 -11.09
CA THR A 11 -4.76 5.31 -12.19
C THR A 11 -3.42 4.73 -11.73
N HIS A 12 -2.87 3.79 -12.50
CA HIS A 12 -1.57 3.18 -12.20
C HIS A 12 -0.43 4.21 -12.07
N ASP A 13 -0.46 5.31 -12.85
CA ASP A 13 0.52 6.40 -12.73
C ASP A 13 0.38 7.16 -11.42
N VAL A 14 -0.85 7.48 -11.02
CA VAL A 14 -1.15 8.14 -9.75
C VAL A 14 -0.74 7.24 -8.58
N LEU A 15 -1.07 5.96 -8.61
CA LEU A 15 -0.69 4.99 -7.57
C LEU A 15 0.84 4.87 -7.42
N LYS A 16 1.58 4.88 -8.54
CA LYS A 16 3.05 4.91 -8.51
C LYS A 16 3.61 6.21 -7.93
N LYS A 17 2.96 7.34 -8.17
CA LYS A 17 3.36 8.63 -7.57
C LYS A 17 3.09 8.66 -6.07
N LEU A 18 1.94 8.13 -5.65
CA LEU A 18 1.56 8.04 -4.24
C LEU A 18 2.46 7.07 -3.48
N PHE A 19 2.79 5.94 -4.10
CA PHE A 19 3.60 4.90 -3.50
C PHE A 19 4.67 4.43 -4.50
N PRO A 20 5.78 5.18 -4.61
CA PRO A 20 6.88 4.79 -5.47
C PRO A 20 7.58 3.54 -4.92
N GLU A 21 8.16 2.76 -5.82
CA GLU A 21 8.93 1.55 -5.50
C GLU A 21 10.10 1.84 -4.54
N GLU A 22 10.67 3.05 -4.60
CA GLU A 22 11.70 3.54 -3.67
C GLU A 22 11.26 3.53 -2.19
N ARG A 23 9.95 3.51 -1.88
CA ARG A 23 9.50 3.37 -0.48
C ARG A 23 9.95 2.04 0.12
N ALA A 24 10.04 0.99 -0.68
CA ALA A 24 10.61 -0.28 -0.24
C ALA A 24 12.10 -0.12 0.07
N ASP A 25 12.86 0.53 -0.81
CA ASP A 25 14.29 0.82 -0.58
C ASP A 25 14.50 1.61 0.71
N MET A 26 13.77 2.72 0.91
CA MET A 26 13.84 3.51 2.13
C MET A 26 13.47 2.71 3.38
N PHE A 27 12.55 1.76 3.26
CA PHE A 27 12.17 0.87 4.36
C PHE A 27 13.32 -0.06 4.74
N PHE A 28 13.97 -0.70 3.76
CA PHE A 28 15.08 -1.60 4.02
C PHE A 28 16.37 -0.87 4.42
N ASP A 29 16.65 0.29 3.83
CA ASP A 29 17.75 1.16 4.24
C ASP A 29 17.61 1.59 5.70
N ALA A 30 16.42 2.02 6.12
CA ALA A 30 16.18 2.41 7.51
C ALA A 30 16.18 1.21 8.49
N LEU A 31 15.78 0.03 8.04
CA LEU A 31 15.68 -1.17 8.88
C LEU A 31 17.00 -1.94 8.99
N LEU A 32 17.74 -2.04 7.89
CA LEU A 32 18.93 -2.89 7.72
C LEU A 32 20.19 -2.07 7.45
N GLY A 33 20.07 -0.79 7.08
CA GLY A 33 21.19 0.08 6.70
C GLY A 33 21.64 -0.10 5.25
N ASP A 34 20.95 -0.94 4.46
CA ASP A 34 21.30 -1.21 3.06
C ASP A 34 20.08 -1.65 2.24
N VAL A 35 19.90 -1.03 1.07
CA VAL A 35 18.79 -1.30 0.14
C VAL A 35 18.90 -2.66 -0.55
N ASN A 36 20.11 -3.19 -0.75
CA ASN A 36 20.36 -4.50 -1.37
C ASN A 36 20.04 -5.66 -0.42
N GLU A 37 19.94 -5.37 0.87
CA GLU A 37 19.37 -6.29 1.86
C GLU A 37 17.84 -6.39 1.76
N GLY A 38 17.21 -5.54 0.95
CA GLY A 38 15.81 -5.64 0.59
C GLY A 38 15.43 -7.00 0.02
N ALA A 39 14.52 -7.70 0.69
CA ALA A 39 14.04 -9.01 0.25
C ALA A 39 12.94 -8.89 -0.82
N TYR A 40 12.22 -7.76 -0.88
CA TYR A 40 11.07 -7.57 -1.74
C TYR A 40 10.83 -6.09 -2.06
N ASP A 41 10.15 -5.83 -3.16
CA ASP A 41 9.59 -4.53 -3.51
C ASP A 41 8.15 -4.44 -3.02
N ILE A 42 7.69 -3.21 -2.80
CA ILE A 42 6.32 -2.92 -2.36
C ILE A 42 5.70 -1.98 -3.39
N SER A 43 4.52 -2.33 -3.89
CA SER A 43 3.76 -1.50 -4.83
C SER A 43 2.33 -1.36 -4.36
N LEU A 44 1.73 -0.19 -4.58
CA LEU A 44 0.33 0.05 -4.27
C LEU A 44 -0.53 -0.25 -5.50
N ALA A 45 -1.59 -1.04 -5.33
CA ALA A 45 -2.61 -1.27 -6.33
C ALA A 45 -3.99 -0.90 -5.79
N PHE A 46 -4.85 -0.37 -6.66
CA PHE A 46 -6.24 -0.06 -6.35
C PHE A 46 -7.13 -1.20 -6.89
N ASN A 47 -7.79 -1.91 -5.99
CA ASN A 47 -8.64 -3.03 -6.33
C ASN A 47 -10.08 -2.58 -6.67
N GLY A 48 -10.53 -1.47 -6.06
CA GLY A 48 -11.84 -0.88 -6.35
C GLY A 48 -12.36 -0.06 -5.17
N HIS A 49 -13.61 0.35 -5.25
CA HIS A 49 -14.33 0.96 -4.15
C HIS A 49 -15.71 0.31 -4.01
N ASN A 50 -16.26 0.36 -2.81
CA ASN A 50 -17.59 -0.12 -2.45
C ASN A 50 -18.37 1.01 -1.75
N ASP A 51 -19.63 0.78 -1.38
CA ASP A 51 -20.43 1.72 -0.60
C ASP A 51 -19.72 2.09 0.71
N GLY A 52 -19.08 3.27 0.73
CA GLY A 52 -18.36 3.81 1.88
C GLY A 52 -16.92 3.31 2.08
N GLU A 53 -16.32 2.55 1.17
CA GLU A 53 -14.97 1.98 1.38
C GLU A 53 -14.11 1.97 0.10
N LEU A 54 -12.87 2.44 0.17
CA LEU A 54 -11.87 2.25 -0.89
C LEU A 54 -10.99 1.03 -0.57
N GLN A 55 -10.84 0.15 -1.55
CA GLN A 55 -10.05 -1.07 -1.44
C GLN A 55 -8.74 -0.92 -2.21
N PHE A 56 -7.65 -0.78 -1.45
CA PHE A 56 -6.29 -0.83 -1.95
C PHE A 56 -5.61 -2.13 -1.50
N GLU A 57 -4.49 -2.44 -2.12
CA GLU A 57 -3.63 -3.54 -1.71
C GLU A 57 -2.16 -3.15 -1.91
N LEU A 58 -1.34 -3.48 -0.91
CA LEU A 58 0.11 -3.42 -1.03
C LEU A 58 0.57 -4.76 -1.58
N GLN A 59 1.10 -4.77 -2.80
CA GLN A 59 1.68 -5.93 -3.45
C GLN A 59 3.17 -6.01 -3.09
N LEU A 60 3.57 -7.12 -2.48
CA LEU A 60 4.94 -7.44 -2.15
C LEU A 60 5.46 -8.43 -3.17
N ARG A 61 6.52 -8.06 -3.90
CA ARG A 61 7.15 -8.90 -4.93
C ARG A 61 8.60 -9.16 -4.55
N PRO A 62 9.10 -10.39 -4.59
CA PRO A 62 10.46 -10.68 -4.17
C PRO A 62 11.46 -10.08 -5.16
N ARG A 63 12.59 -9.60 -4.63
CA ARG A 63 13.72 -9.21 -5.47
C ARG A 63 14.42 -10.46 -6.02
N PRO A 64 15.06 -10.38 -7.20
CA PRO A 64 15.75 -11.53 -7.79
C PRO A 64 16.77 -12.13 -6.80
N GLY A 65 16.62 -13.42 -6.50
CA GLY A 65 17.49 -14.15 -5.56
C GLY A 65 17.08 -14.05 -4.08
N ARG A 66 15.95 -13.42 -3.75
CA ARG A 66 15.39 -13.32 -2.40
C ARG A 66 14.06 -14.08 -2.32
N CYS A 67 13.76 -14.68 -1.16
CA CYS A 67 12.50 -15.39 -0.92
C CYS A 67 11.64 -14.63 0.09
N LEU A 68 10.42 -14.28 -0.30
CA LEU A 68 9.46 -13.57 0.55
C LEU A 68 9.02 -14.42 1.75
N ALA A 69 8.75 -15.71 1.52
CA ALA A 69 8.30 -16.63 2.56
C ALA A 69 9.35 -16.85 3.66
N CYS A 70 10.65 -16.78 3.33
CA CYS A 70 11.73 -16.95 4.30
C CYS A 70 11.96 -15.71 5.18
N ASN A 71 11.58 -14.52 4.70
CA ASN A 71 11.85 -13.24 5.37
C ASN A 71 10.60 -12.65 6.07
N LEU A 72 9.44 -13.30 5.93
CA LEU A 72 8.18 -12.91 6.58
C LEU A 72 8.23 -13.29 8.07
N THR A 73 8.78 -12.39 8.88
CA THR A 73 8.60 -12.41 10.32
C THR A 73 7.21 -11.91 10.67
N TYR A 74 6.53 -12.62 11.56
CA TYR A 74 5.21 -12.29 12.06
C TYR A 74 5.13 -10.81 12.50
N GLY A 75 4.18 -10.04 11.95
CA GLY A 75 3.93 -8.66 12.38
C GLY A 75 4.22 -7.56 11.35
N LEU A 76 4.58 -7.90 10.11
CA LEU A 76 4.80 -6.95 9.01
C LEU A 76 3.73 -5.83 8.91
N PRO A 77 2.41 -6.11 9.03
CA PRO A 77 1.39 -5.06 8.98
C PRO A 77 1.53 -4.02 10.10
N GLN A 78 1.95 -4.44 11.31
CA GLN A 78 2.17 -3.52 12.42
C GLN A 78 3.42 -2.66 12.20
N VAL A 79 4.48 -3.24 11.62
CA VAL A 79 5.69 -2.50 11.26
C VAL A 79 5.35 -1.45 10.20
N PHE A 80 4.69 -1.85 9.10
CA PHE A 80 4.31 -0.94 8.01
C PHE A 80 3.44 0.23 8.50
N SER A 81 2.51 -0.05 9.44
CA SER A 81 1.66 0.97 10.03
C SER A 81 2.42 2.04 10.85
N ARG A 82 3.60 1.70 11.37
CA ARG A 82 4.40 2.60 12.22
C ARG A 82 5.65 3.13 11.53
N HIS A 83 6.03 2.57 10.39
CA HIS A 83 7.30 2.87 9.76
C HIS A 83 7.24 4.17 8.93
N PRO A 84 8.15 5.14 9.19
CA PRO A 84 8.14 6.41 8.47
C PRO A 84 8.45 6.25 6.97
N ALA A 85 9.23 5.24 6.58
CA ALA A 85 9.52 4.99 5.16
C ALA A 85 8.29 4.55 4.34
N ILE A 86 7.43 3.70 4.92
CA ILE A 86 6.19 3.28 4.25
C ILE A 86 5.19 4.44 4.22
N ASN A 87 5.20 5.29 5.25
CA ASN A 87 4.39 6.50 5.36
C ASN A 87 2.90 6.30 4.98
N LEU A 88 2.25 5.30 5.59
CA LEU A 88 0.83 5.04 5.32
C LEU A 88 -0.08 6.20 5.74
N ASN A 89 0.30 6.94 6.78
CA ASN A 89 -0.43 8.16 7.17
C ASN A 89 -0.35 9.24 6.09
N GLY A 90 0.83 9.45 5.50
CA GLY A 90 1.00 10.35 4.35
C GLY A 90 0.19 9.87 3.14
N LEU A 91 0.28 8.58 2.82
CA LEU A 91 -0.49 7.98 1.74
C LEU A 91 -2.00 8.18 1.95
N PHE A 92 -2.51 7.89 3.14
CA PHE A 92 -3.92 8.11 3.47
C PHE A 92 -4.32 9.58 3.33
N LYS A 93 -3.45 10.51 3.73
CA LYS A 93 -3.71 11.94 3.58
C LYS A 93 -3.79 12.36 2.12
N GLU A 94 -2.88 11.87 1.27
CA GLU A 94 -2.90 12.13 -0.17
C GLU A 94 -4.13 11.51 -0.85
N ILE A 95 -4.46 10.26 -0.50
CA ILE A 95 -5.71 9.60 -0.93
C ILE A 95 -6.91 10.47 -0.55
N ASN A 96 -6.99 10.88 0.72
CA ASN A 96 -8.06 11.73 1.22
C ASN A 96 -8.14 13.06 0.46
N ASP A 97 -7.02 13.71 0.17
CA ASP A 97 -6.99 14.98 -0.56
C ASP A 97 -7.56 14.84 -1.99
N MET A 98 -7.18 13.78 -2.70
CA MET A 98 -7.69 13.51 -4.05
C MET A 98 -9.17 13.12 -4.07
N VAL A 99 -9.66 12.44 -3.01
CA VAL A 99 -11.09 12.08 -2.94
C VAL A 99 -11.93 13.11 -2.22
N ASN A 100 -11.35 14.14 -1.60
CA ASN A 100 -12.07 15.15 -0.81
C ASN A 100 -13.16 15.87 -1.61
N GLU A 101 -13.00 15.95 -2.94
CA GLU A 101 -14.02 16.49 -3.84
C GLU A 101 -15.23 15.56 -4.04
N HIS A 102 -15.10 14.28 -3.67
CA HIS A 102 -16.09 13.22 -3.87
C HIS A 102 -16.59 12.56 -2.58
N ALA A 103 -15.72 12.39 -1.58
CA ALA A 103 -16.00 11.71 -0.31
C ALA A 103 -14.95 12.11 0.75
N ARG A 104 -15.30 11.96 2.03
CA ARG A 104 -14.36 12.23 3.12
C ARG A 104 -13.80 10.93 3.67
N CYS A 105 -12.48 10.73 3.67
CA CYS A 105 -11.91 9.56 4.36
C CYS A 105 -11.92 9.77 5.88
N THR A 106 -12.44 8.78 6.62
CA THR A 106 -12.48 8.80 8.09
C THR A 106 -11.24 8.16 8.68
N HIS A 107 -10.96 6.92 8.30
CA HIS A 107 -9.82 6.15 8.77
C HIS A 107 -9.40 5.10 7.76
N TRP A 108 -8.25 4.47 8.01
CA TRP A 108 -7.77 3.34 7.22
C TRP A 108 -7.49 2.13 8.12
N LYS A 109 -7.46 0.95 7.51
CA LYS A 109 -7.17 -0.31 8.17
C LYS A 109 -6.34 -1.19 7.24
N LEU A 110 -5.23 -1.71 7.77
CA LEU A 110 -4.53 -2.82 7.13
C LEU A 110 -5.16 -4.15 7.58
N GLY A 111 -5.43 -5.01 6.61
CA GLY A 111 -5.75 -6.40 6.87
C GLY A 111 -4.50 -7.25 7.05
N ARG A 112 -4.70 -8.56 6.99
CA ARG A 112 -3.62 -9.54 7.11
C ARG A 112 -2.95 -9.75 5.76
N THR A 113 -1.64 -10.01 5.77
CA THR A 113 -0.91 -10.47 4.59
C THR A 113 -1.58 -11.74 4.05
N LYS A 114 -1.92 -11.72 2.76
CA LYS A 114 -2.45 -12.84 2.00
C LYS A 114 -1.37 -13.29 1.02
N GLU A 115 -1.06 -14.58 1.04
CA GLU A 115 -0.24 -15.19 0.01
C GLU A 115 -1.09 -15.45 -1.22
N VAL A 116 -0.82 -14.72 -2.31
CA VAL A 116 -1.43 -15.00 -3.62
C VAL A 116 -0.61 -16.06 -4.32
N SER A 117 0.72 -16.00 -4.19
CA SER A 117 1.68 -16.96 -4.74
C SER A 117 3.01 -16.88 -3.98
N SER A 118 3.92 -17.83 -4.22
CA SER A 118 5.27 -17.83 -3.63
C SER A 118 6.05 -16.53 -3.91
N ASP A 119 5.76 -15.89 -5.04
CA ASP A 119 6.38 -14.65 -5.50
C ASP A 119 5.44 -13.42 -5.42
N LEU A 120 4.29 -13.55 -4.76
CA LEU A 120 3.36 -12.44 -4.59
C LEU A 120 2.56 -12.56 -3.30
N HIS A 121 2.84 -11.66 -2.36
CA HIS A 121 2.02 -11.45 -1.17
C HIS A 121 1.30 -10.12 -1.29
N ILE A 122 0.06 -10.05 -0.82
CA ILE A 122 -0.72 -8.81 -0.80
C ILE A 122 -1.16 -8.48 0.62
N ILE A 123 -1.15 -7.21 0.99
CA ILE A 123 -1.72 -6.72 2.23
C ILE A 123 -2.88 -5.78 1.87
N PRO A 124 -4.14 -6.17 2.15
CA PRO A 124 -5.28 -5.32 1.84
C PRO A 124 -5.27 -4.08 2.74
N LEU A 125 -5.38 -2.92 2.12
CA LEU A 125 -5.49 -1.61 2.76
C LEU A 125 -6.89 -1.05 2.46
N ILE A 126 -7.73 -1.00 3.48
CA ILE A 126 -9.11 -0.54 3.38
C ILE A 126 -9.17 0.87 3.94
N VAL A 127 -9.69 1.81 3.15
CA VAL A 127 -9.90 3.19 3.56
C VAL A 127 -11.40 3.43 3.66
N PHE A 128 -11.87 3.81 4.84
CA PHE A 128 -13.28 4.05 5.12
C PHE A 128 -13.64 5.50 4.80
N LEU A 129 -14.82 5.69 4.22
CA LEU A 129 -15.38 6.97 3.82
C LEU A 129 -16.57 7.31 4.73
N ASP A 130 -16.72 8.60 5.03
CA ASP A 130 -17.92 9.20 5.63
C ASP A 130 -18.79 9.73 4.49
N GLU A 131 -20.09 9.45 4.54
CA GLU A 131 -21.12 10.01 3.64
C GLU A 131 -21.46 11.48 3.98
#